data_AF-A0A9J6ZUK3-F1
#
_entry.id   AF-A0A9J6ZUK3-F1
#
_cell.length_a   1.000
_cell.length_b   1.000
_cell.length_c   1.000
_cell.angle_alpha   90.00
_cell.angle_beta   90.00
_cell.angle_gamma   90.00
#
_symmetry.space_group_name_H-M   'P 1'
#
loop_
_entity.id
_entity.type
_entity.pdbx_description
1 polymer ?
#
loop_
_entity_poly.entity_id
_entity_poly.type
_entity_poly.pdbx_seq_one_letter_code
_entity_poly.pdbx_strand_id
1 'polypeptide(L)'
;MKLVASLLFLPVVALAAPSDHQAQMDQIFKMAKSRMLPMLEQSVPAMERTRNCLQAAESKDDFIECTTIMRDLQQKMMQNLAPQGAPHQKRPPKEEFDASKIEWNAETKAQMLTDITQSVEQGKATKGCLERSNSASEMESCMEKTGLSRDQN
;
A
#
# COMPACT_ATOMS: atom_id res chain seq x y z
N MET A 1 10.85 -15.74 70.13
CA MET A 1 10.70 -14.68 69.10
C MET A 1 11.99 -14.61 68.30
N LYS A 2 11.98 -14.99 67.00
CA LYS A 2 13.03 -14.62 66.04
C LYS A 2 12.42 -14.64 64.65
N LEU A 3 12.66 -13.54 63.95
CA LEU A 3 11.86 -12.98 62.86
C LEU A 3 11.90 -13.79 61.56
N VAL A 4 10.72 -13.95 60.98
CA VAL A 4 10.48 -14.29 59.58
C VAL A 4 10.82 -13.06 58.75
N ALA A 5 11.80 -13.16 57.86
CA ALA A 5 12.06 -12.16 56.84
C ALA A 5 12.08 -12.86 55.47
N SER A 6 10.88 -13.23 55.01
CA SER A 6 10.64 -13.59 53.62
C SER A 6 10.79 -12.32 52.78
N LEU A 7 11.95 -12.15 52.16
CA LEU A 7 12.17 -11.17 51.11
C LEU A 7 11.32 -11.56 49.89
N LEU A 8 10.17 -10.92 49.78
CA LEU A 8 9.35 -10.90 48.58
C LEU A 8 10.14 -10.23 47.45
N PHE A 9 10.73 -11.04 46.57
CA PHE A 9 11.14 -10.58 45.25
C PHE A 9 9.85 -10.33 44.43
N LEU A 10 9.31 -9.12 44.52
CA LEU A 10 8.35 -8.64 43.53
C LEU A 10 9.11 -8.49 42.20
N PRO A 11 8.69 -9.18 41.13
CA PRO A 11 9.23 -8.90 39.81
C PRO A 11 8.79 -7.48 39.46
N VAL A 12 9.73 -6.54 39.50
CA VAL A 12 9.54 -5.20 38.96
C VAL A 12 9.33 -5.41 37.46
N VAL A 13 8.07 -5.46 37.04
CA VAL A 13 7.69 -5.31 35.64
C VAL A 13 8.04 -3.87 35.29
N ALA A 14 9.29 -3.64 34.94
CA ALA A 14 9.72 -2.41 34.31
C ALA A 14 9.05 -2.38 32.94
N LEU A 15 7.86 -1.77 32.88
CA LEU A 15 7.29 -1.29 31.63
C LEU A 15 8.26 -0.24 31.11
N ALA A 16 9.23 -0.66 30.31
CA ALA A 16 10.16 0.24 29.64
C ALA A 16 9.32 1.23 28.83
N ALA A 17 9.37 2.51 29.22
CA ALA A 17 8.75 3.56 28.45
C ALA A 17 9.35 3.53 27.03
N PRO A 18 8.53 3.62 25.97
CA PRO A 18 9.05 3.64 24.61
C PRO A 18 10.06 4.79 24.47
N SER A 19 11.17 4.52 23.80
CA SER A 19 12.17 5.56 23.53
C SER A 19 11.55 6.67 22.69
N ASP A 20 12.09 7.89 22.76
CA ASP A 20 11.63 9.02 21.94
C ASP A 20 11.62 8.68 20.44
N HIS A 21 12.55 7.82 20.01
CA HIS A 21 12.60 7.30 18.65
C HIS A 21 11.41 6.40 18.30
N GLN A 22 11.01 5.49 19.20
CA GLN A 22 9.86 4.62 18.99
C GLN A 22 8.54 5.42 18.93
N ALA A 23 8.41 6.44 19.79
CA ALA A 23 7.25 7.34 19.76
C ALA A 23 7.18 8.14 18.44
N GLN A 24 8.32 8.62 17.93
CA GLN A 24 8.40 9.31 16.64
C GLN A 24 7.98 8.39 15.47
N MET A 25 8.47 7.15 15.45
CA MET A 25 8.13 6.17 14.40
C MET A 25 6.64 5.82 14.41
N ASP A 26 6.03 5.70 15.57
CA ASP A 26 4.59 5.44 15.68
C ASP A 26 3.74 6.64 15.21
N GLN A 27 4.22 7.87 15.42
CA GLN A 27 3.56 9.06 14.87
C GLN A 27 3.66 9.09 13.34
N ILE A 28 4.83 8.78 12.78
CA ILE A 28 5.04 8.67 11.32
C ILE A 28 4.12 7.58 10.75
N PHE A 29 4.05 6.42 11.41
CA PHE A 29 3.16 5.33 11.00
C PHE A 29 1.70 5.77 10.97
N LYS A 30 1.20 6.42 12.03
CA LYS A 30 -0.20 6.90 12.07
C LYS A 30 -0.51 7.88 10.94
N MET A 31 0.40 8.81 10.66
CA MET A 31 0.26 9.73 9.52
C MET A 31 0.27 8.97 8.19
N ALA A 32 1.20 8.03 8.00
CA ALA A 32 1.28 7.21 6.80
C ALA A 32 0.01 6.38 6.60
N LYS A 33 -0.45 5.67 7.64
CA LYS A 33 -1.70 4.88 7.65
C LYS A 33 -2.90 5.74 7.25
N SER A 34 -3.06 6.94 7.84
CA SER A 34 -4.18 7.83 7.50
C SER A 34 -4.20 8.31 6.04
N ARG A 35 -3.05 8.33 5.37
CA ARG A 35 -2.92 8.75 3.97
C ARG A 35 -2.99 7.58 3.00
N MET A 36 -2.31 6.49 3.33
CA MET A 36 -2.17 5.32 2.46
C MET A 36 -3.42 4.45 2.46
N LEU A 37 -4.08 4.26 3.61
CA LEU A 37 -5.22 3.36 3.70
C LEU A 37 -6.39 3.81 2.78
N PRO A 38 -6.80 5.09 2.75
CA PRO A 38 -7.83 5.55 1.82
C PRO A 38 -7.43 5.43 0.34
N MET A 39 -6.12 5.52 0.04
CA MET A 39 -5.63 5.31 -1.32
C MET A 39 -5.74 3.84 -1.73
N LEU A 40 -5.38 2.91 -0.84
CA LEU A 40 -5.48 1.47 -1.08
C LEU A 40 -6.93 0.99 -1.17
N GLU A 41 -7.82 1.57 -0.37
CA GLU A 41 -9.27 1.32 -0.45
C GLU A 41 -9.86 1.68 -1.82
N GLN A 42 -9.29 2.67 -2.50
CA GLN A 42 -9.70 3.06 -3.85
C GLN A 42 -8.93 2.32 -4.95
N SER A 43 -7.63 2.12 -4.77
CA SER A 43 -6.76 1.55 -5.80
C SER A 43 -6.91 0.05 -5.96
N VAL A 44 -7.06 -0.71 -4.86
CA VAL A 44 -7.20 -2.17 -4.94
C VAL A 44 -8.44 -2.58 -5.76
N PRO A 45 -9.65 -2.04 -5.50
CA PRO A 45 -10.82 -2.38 -6.32
C PRO A 45 -10.72 -1.89 -7.78
N ALA A 46 -9.97 -0.82 -8.04
CA ALA A 46 -9.71 -0.38 -9.42
C ALA A 46 -8.79 -1.36 -10.15
N MET A 47 -7.69 -1.78 -9.51
CA MET A 47 -6.78 -2.78 -10.07
C MET A 47 -7.49 -4.11 -10.31
N GLU A 48 -8.37 -4.56 -9.41
CA GLU A 48 -9.19 -5.76 -9.61
C GLU A 48 -10.11 -5.64 -10.82
N ARG A 49 -10.77 -4.48 -10.99
CA ARG A 49 -11.63 -4.23 -12.15
C ARG A 49 -10.82 -4.20 -13.44
N THR A 50 -9.67 -3.55 -13.44
CA THR A 50 -8.76 -3.54 -14.61
C THR A 50 -8.28 -4.95 -14.94
N ARG A 51 -7.87 -5.74 -13.95
CA ARG A 51 -7.49 -7.15 -14.17
C ARG A 51 -8.64 -7.92 -14.83
N ASN A 52 -9.84 -7.86 -14.27
CA ASN A 52 -10.99 -8.60 -14.79
C ASN A 52 -11.35 -8.14 -16.22
N CYS A 53 -11.25 -6.84 -16.50
CA CYS A 53 -11.44 -6.30 -17.83
C CYS A 53 -10.38 -6.85 -18.81
N LEU A 54 -9.09 -6.79 -18.44
CA LEU A 54 -7.99 -7.33 -19.25
C LEU A 54 -8.14 -8.83 -19.51
N GLN A 55 -8.65 -9.60 -18.55
CA GLN A 55 -8.95 -11.03 -18.75
C GLN A 55 -9.96 -11.23 -19.88
N ALA A 56 -11.01 -10.40 -19.90
CA ALA A 56 -12.08 -10.45 -20.90
C ALA A 56 -11.73 -9.77 -22.24
N ALA A 57 -10.70 -8.92 -22.29
CA ALA A 57 -10.32 -8.18 -23.50
C ALA A 57 -9.87 -9.12 -24.63
N GLU A 58 -10.49 -9.00 -25.81
CA GLU A 58 -10.18 -9.80 -27.00
C GLU A 58 -9.48 -8.97 -28.08
N SER A 59 -9.56 -7.64 -27.97
CA SER A 59 -9.04 -6.70 -28.96
C SER A 59 -8.18 -5.59 -28.33
N LYS A 60 -7.48 -4.84 -29.19
CA LYS A 60 -6.72 -3.65 -28.77
C LYS A 60 -7.64 -2.55 -28.23
N ASP A 61 -8.85 -2.44 -28.78
CA ASP A 61 -9.84 -1.46 -28.33
C ASP A 61 -10.34 -1.80 -26.91
N ASP A 62 -10.61 -3.07 -26.62
CA ASP A 62 -10.94 -3.53 -25.27
C ASP A 62 -9.80 -3.23 -24.28
N PHE A 63 -8.56 -3.50 -24.70
CA PHE A 63 -7.38 -3.18 -23.89
C PHE A 63 -7.33 -1.67 -23.55
N ILE A 64 -7.48 -0.80 -24.54
CA ILE A 64 -7.51 0.65 -24.34
C ILE A 64 -8.64 1.02 -23.37
N GLU A 65 -9.84 0.46 -23.54
CA GLU A 65 -10.96 0.67 -22.63
C GLU A 65 -10.62 0.23 -21.20
N CYS A 66 -10.03 -0.95 -21.01
CA CYS A 66 -9.62 -1.45 -19.69
C CYS A 66 -8.63 -0.52 -18.98
N THR A 67 -7.73 0.13 -19.73
CA THR A 67 -6.75 1.06 -19.14
C THR A 67 -7.38 2.35 -18.61
N THR A 68 -8.57 2.72 -19.10
CA THR A 68 -9.29 3.92 -18.64
C THR A 68 -9.64 3.83 -17.15
N ILE A 69 -9.86 2.64 -16.60
CA ILE A 69 -10.18 2.43 -15.18
C ILE A 69 -9.08 2.99 -14.27
N MET A 70 -7.81 2.69 -14.58
CA MET A 70 -6.67 3.17 -13.78
C MET A 70 -6.37 4.64 -14.06
N ARG A 71 -6.55 5.10 -15.30
CA ARG A 71 -6.41 6.51 -15.67
C ARG A 71 -7.40 7.40 -14.93
N ASP A 72 -8.68 6.99 -14.89
CA ASP A 72 -9.74 7.73 -14.21
C ASP A 72 -9.51 7.76 -12.69
N LEU A 73 -9.00 6.66 -12.10
CA LEU A 73 -8.55 6.67 -10.71
C LEU A 73 -7.40 7.66 -10.51
N GLN A 74 -6.38 7.64 -11.36
CA GLN A 74 -5.24 8.57 -11.27
C GLN A 74 -5.71 10.02 -11.33
N GLN A 75 -6.64 10.34 -12.24
CA GLN A 75 -7.23 11.67 -12.35
C GLN A 75 -7.97 12.06 -11.06
N LYS A 76 -8.80 11.16 -10.51
CA LYS A 76 -9.50 11.39 -9.22
C LYS A 76 -8.52 11.64 -8.08
N MET A 77 -7.47 10.82 -7.97
CA MET A 77 -6.44 11.00 -6.93
C MET A 77 -5.68 12.32 -7.11
N MET A 78 -5.35 12.70 -8.33
CA MET A 78 -4.68 13.98 -8.62
C MET A 78 -5.55 15.18 -8.24
N GLN A 79 -6.86 15.12 -8.51
CA GLN A 79 -7.79 16.18 -8.13
C GLN A 79 -7.92 16.31 -6.61
N ASN A 80 -7.93 15.20 -5.88
CA ASN A 80 -8.04 15.18 -4.41
C ASN A 80 -6.73 15.54 -3.70
N LEU A 81 -5.58 15.41 -4.38
CA LEU A 81 -4.25 15.74 -3.85
C LEU A 81 -3.71 17.08 -4.33
N ALA A 82 -4.42 17.79 -5.21
CA ALA A 82 -4.05 19.13 -5.62
C ALA A 82 -4.13 20.07 -4.39
N PRO A 83 -3.01 20.66 -3.94
CA PRO A 83 -3.05 21.57 -2.81
C PRO A 83 -3.89 22.80 -3.18
N GLN A 84 -5.00 23.00 -2.46
CA GLN A 84 -5.74 24.26 -2.52
C GLN A 84 -4.84 25.37 -1.96
N GLY A 85 -4.13 26.07 -2.83
CA GLY A 85 -3.39 27.29 -2.50
C GLY A 85 -1.86 27.21 -2.42
N ALA A 86 -1.20 26.10 -2.76
CA ALA A 86 0.26 26.10 -2.91
C ALA A 86 0.66 26.54 -4.33
N PRO A 87 1.59 27.50 -4.52
CA PRO A 87 2.06 27.87 -5.86
C PRO A 87 2.57 26.60 -6.54
N HIS A 88 2.04 26.33 -7.73
CA HIS A 88 2.32 25.15 -8.54
C HIS A 88 3.83 24.87 -8.60
N GLN A 89 4.34 24.02 -7.70
CA GLN A 89 5.59 23.31 -7.98
C GLN A 89 5.27 22.52 -9.23
N LYS A 90 5.87 22.95 -10.36
CA LYS A 90 5.80 22.26 -11.64
C LYS A 90 6.27 20.83 -11.41
N ARG A 91 5.34 19.93 -11.08
CA ARG A 91 5.58 18.51 -11.26
C ARG A 91 5.98 18.39 -12.73
N PRO A 92 7.14 17.77 -13.05
CA PRO A 92 7.43 17.46 -14.44
C PRO A 92 6.20 16.74 -15.00
N PRO A 93 5.76 17.04 -16.24
CA PRO A 93 4.68 16.30 -16.86
C PRO A 93 5.08 14.83 -16.79
N LYS A 94 4.39 14.04 -15.97
CA LYS A 94 4.52 12.60 -16.05
C LYS A 94 4.06 12.28 -17.46
N GLU A 95 4.94 11.71 -18.28
CA GLU A 95 4.55 11.19 -19.58
C GLU A 95 3.26 10.40 -19.39
N GLU A 96 2.19 10.86 -20.03
CA GLU A 96 0.88 10.25 -19.85
C GLU A 96 0.96 8.87 -20.49
N PHE A 97 0.62 7.84 -19.72
CA PHE A 97 0.58 6.48 -20.23
C PHE A 97 -0.40 6.43 -21.40
N ASP A 98 0.13 6.13 -22.60
CA ASP A 98 -0.65 6.06 -23.82
C ASP A 98 -0.79 4.59 -24.25
N ALA A 99 -1.91 4.00 -23.88
CA ALA A 99 -2.26 2.63 -24.22
C ALA A 99 -2.26 2.38 -25.74
N SER A 100 -2.50 3.40 -26.57
CA SER A 100 -2.53 3.23 -28.02
C SER A 100 -1.14 2.87 -28.60
N LYS A 101 -0.06 3.22 -27.90
CA LYS A 101 1.32 2.92 -28.30
C LYS A 101 1.77 1.51 -27.94
N ILE A 102 0.99 0.77 -27.16
CA ILE A 102 1.32 -0.60 -26.80
C ILE A 102 0.89 -1.56 -27.92
N GLU A 103 1.78 -2.49 -28.25
CA GLU A 103 1.44 -3.62 -29.11
C GLU A 103 0.56 -4.60 -28.32
N TRP A 104 -0.66 -4.84 -28.80
CA TRP A 104 -1.58 -5.75 -28.14
C TRP A 104 -1.50 -7.13 -28.77
N ASN A 105 -0.88 -8.07 -28.05
CA ASN A 105 -0.78 -9.47 -28.41
C ASN A 105 -0.93 -10.37 -27.17
N ALA A 106 -0.92 -11.69 -27.35
CA ALA A 106 -1.15 -12.65 -26.27
C ALA A 106 -0.08 -12.59 -25.17
N GLU A 107 1.18 -12.34 -25.53
CA GLU A 107 2.29 -12.21 -24.60
C GLU A 107 2.12 -10.95 -23.74
N THR A 108 1.84 -9.80 -24.37
CA THR A 108 1.59 -8.54 -23.66
C THR A 108 0.39 -8.67 -22.71
N LYS A 109 -0.71 -9.30 -23.16
CA LYS A 109 -1.87 -9.59 -22.29
C LYS A 109 -1.46 -10.42 -21.08
N ALA A 110 -0.71 -11.50 -21.26
CA ALA A 110 -0.26 -12.37 -20.18
C ALA A 110 0.65 -11.64 -19.18
N GLN A 111 1.58 -10.81 -19.67
CA GLN A 111 2.46 -10.01 -18.81
C GLN A 111 1.65 -9.01 -17.98
N MET A 112 0.77 -8.23 -18.62
CA MET A 112 -0.06 -7.25 -17.92
C MET A 112 -0.97 -7.91 -16.87
N LEU A 113 -1.54 -9.06 -17.19
CA LEU A 113 -2.35 -9.83 -16.24
C LEU A 113 -1.53 -10.33 -15.05
N THR A 114 -0.28 -10.72 -15.27
CA THR A 114 0.66 -11.09 -14.20
C THR A 114 0.94 -9.90 -13.30
N ASP A 115 1.37 -8.78 -13.90
CA ASP A 115 1.75 -7.56 -13.17
C ASP A 115 0.60 -7.01 -12.33
N ILE A 116 -0.61 -6.94 -12.91
CA ILE A 116 -1.76 -6.41 -12.20
C ILE A 116 -2.28 -7.38 -11.13
N THR A 117 -2.15 -8.70 -11.33
CA THR A 117 -2.51 -9.69 -10.31
C THR A 117 -1.59 -9.56 -9.11
N GLN A 118 -0.28 -9.49 -9.35
CA GLN A 118 0.70 -9.28 -8.29
C GLN A 118 0.45 -7.94 -7.56
N SER A 119 0.13 -6.87 -8.30
CA SER A 119 -0.19 -5.57 -7.72
C SER A 119 -1.45 -5.60 -6.86
N VAL A 120 -2.50 -6.34 -7.26
CA VAL A 120 -3.70 -6.56 -6.44
C VAL A 120 -3.36 -7.30 -5.15
N GLU A 121 -2.57 -8.37 -5.22
CA GLU A 121 -2.17 -9.16 -4.06
C GLU A 121 -1.35 -8.33 -3.07
N GLN A 122 -0.35 -7.61 -3.56
CA GLN A 122 0.45 -6.68 -2.75
C GLN A 122 -0.40 -5.56 -2.14
N GLY A 123 -1.31 -4.98 -2.93
CA GLY A 123 -2.23 -3.95 -2.44
C GLY A 123 -3.14 -4.47 -1.33
N LYS A 124 -3.71 -5.67 -1.48
CA LYS A 124 -4.54 -6.32 -0.45
C LYS A 124 -3.76 -6.64 0.82
N ALA A 125 -2.57 -7.21 0.66
CA ALA A 125 -1.69 -7.53 1.78
C ALA A 125 -1.33 -6.26 2.56
N THR A 126 -0.86 -5.23 1.86
CA THR A 126 -0.50 -3.93 2.44
C THR A 126 -1.69 -3.29 3.14
N LYS A 127 -2.86 -3.27 2.48
CA LYS A 127 -4.10 -2.76 3.07
C LYS A 127 -4.45 -3.51 4.36
N GLY A 128 -4.48 -4.84 4.32
CA GLY A 128 -4.81 -5.65 5.48
C GLY A 128 -3.83 -5.49 6.64
N CYS A 129 -2.53 -5.33 6.34
CA CYS A 129 -1.54 -5.01 7.37
C CYS A 129 -1.73 -3.62 7.95
N LEU A 130 -1.93 -2.60 7.11
CA LEU A 130 -2.23 -1.25 7.59
C LEU A 130 -3.47 -1.20 8.46
N GLU A 131 -4.55 -1.91 8.11
CA GLU A 131 -5.79 -1.96 8.90
C GLU A 131 -5.54 -2.54 10.30
N ARG A 132 -4.80 -3.66 10.38
CA ARG A 132 -4.59 -4.41 11.64
C ARG A 132 -3.49 -3.83 12.54
N SER A 133 -2.52 -3.12 11.98
CA SER A 133 -1.37 -2.60 12.74
C SER A 133 -1.64 -1.23 13.35
N ASN A 134 -1.20 -1.02 14.58
CA ASN A 134 -1.30 0.22 15.34
C ASN A 134 0.06 0.94 15.50
N SER A 135 1.15 0.27 15.17
CA SER A 135 2.53 0.76 15.23
C SER A 135 3.31 0.40 13.96
N ALA A 136 4.47 1.04 13.79
CA ALA A 136 5.39 0.70 12.70
C ALA A 136 5.89 -0.75 12.80
N SER A 137 6.19 -1.23 14.01
CA SER A 137 6.68 -2.60 14.24
C SER A 137 5.62 -3.67 13.96
N GLU A 138 4.36 -3.42 14.33
CA GLU A 138 3.25 -4.31 13.98
C GLU A 138 3.03 -4.38 12.47
N MET A 139 3.24 -3.26 11.76
CA MET A 139 3.13 -3.22 10.30
C MET A 139 4.24 -4.04 9.65
N GLU A 140 5.49 -3.84 10.06
CA GLU A 140 6.65 -4.58 9.57
C GLU A 140 6.47 -6.10 9.78
N SER A 141 6.15 -6.51 11.02
CA SER A 141 5.91 -7.92 11.33
C SER A 141 4.73 -8.51 10.54
N CYS A 142 3.70 -7.72 10.23
CA CYS A 142 2.62 -8.17 9.37
C CYS A 142 3.10 -8.40 7.93
N MET A 143 3.83 -7.45 7.36
CA MET A 143 4.32 -7.52 5.98
C MET A 143 5.34 -8.63 5.76
N GLU A 144 6.21 -8.92 6.73
CA GLU A 144 7.12 -10.07 6.66
C GLU A 144 6.37 -11.40 6.53
N LYS A 145 5.25 -11.53 7.25
CA LYS A 145 4.41 -12.74 7.22
C LYS A 145 3.66 -12.94 5.92
N THR A 146 3.46 -11.88 5.12
CA THR A 146 2.79 -12.04 3.84
C THR A 146 3.70 -12.67 2.78
N GLY A 147 5.00 -12.83 3.04
CA GLY A 147 5.94 -13.42 2.09
C GLY A 147 6.13 -12.60 0.81
N LEU A 148 5.61 -11.36 0.80
CA LEU A 148 5.71 -10.41 -0.31
C LEU A 148 6.90 -9.45 -0.13
N SER A 149 7.70 -9.67 0.92
CA SER A 149 8.94 -8.95 1.15
C SER A 149 9.94 -9.36 0.08
N ARG A 150 9.99 -8.53 -0.97
CA ARG A 150 11.07 -8.31 -1.94
C ARG A 150 12.17 -9.38 -1.89
N ASP A 151 12.13 -10.32 -2.84
CA ASP A 151 13.36 -10.95 -3.34
C ASP A 151 14.30 -9.80 -3.76
N GLN A 152 15.20 -9.43 -2.86
CA GLN A 152 16.38 -8.64 -3.20
C GLN A 152 17.42 -9.63 -3.71
N ASN A 153 17.40 -9.88 -5.02
CA ASN A 153 18.56 -10.39 -5.75
C ASN A 153 18.78 -9.48 -6.96
#